data_AF-A0A392PHI4-F1
#
_entry.id   AF-A0A392PHI4-F1
#
_cell.length_a   1.000
_cell.length_b   1.000
_cell.length_c   1.000
_cell.angle_alpha   90.00
_cell.angle_beta   90.00
_cell.angle_gamma   90.00
#
_symmetry.space_group_name_H-M   'P 1'
#
loop_
_entity.id
_entity.type
_entity.pdbx_description
1 polymer ?
#
loop_
_entity_poly.entity_id
_entity_poly.type
_entity_poly.pdbx_seq_one_letter_code
_entity_poly.pdbx_strand_id
1 'polypeptide(L)'
;MIAGMIQSAENQKLQGGQFDHADRLFNSVRDTWLSAAGKGNTSDVKELIPEFFYMPEFLENQFNLDLGEKQSGEKVWDVILPPWAKGSCREFISKHREALESDFVSENLHHWIDLIFGYKQRGK
;
A
#
# COMPACT_ATOMS: atom_id res chain seq x y z
N MET A 1 -2.87 7.33 6.00
CA MET A 1 -2.06 6.15 6.38
C MET A 1 -2.72 4.90 5.83
N ILE A 2 -2.01 4.10 5.05
CA ILE A 2 -2.47 2.82 4.48
C ILE A 2 -2.72 1.75 5.57
N ALA A 3 -2.38 2.03 6.84
CA ALA A 3 -2.56 1.12 7.98
C ALA A 3 -3.98 0.53 8.12
N GLY A 4 -5.03 1.21 7.65
CA GLY A 4 -6.40 0.67 7.62
C GLY A 4 -6.71 -0.33 6.50
N MET A 5 -5.74 -0.65 5.63
CA MET A 5 -5.95 -1.47 4.42
C MET A 5 -5.19 -2.80 4.42
N ILE A 6 -4.38 -3.08 5.45
CA ILE A 6 -3.86 -4.44 5.63
C ILE A 6 -5.06 -5.33 5.93
N GLN A 7 -5.26 -6.36 5.11
CA GLN A 7 -6.38 -7.31 5.18
C GLN A 7 -6.24 -8.19 6.44
N SER A 8 -6.35 -7.59 7.61
CA SER A 8 -6.20 -8.24 8.91
C SER A 8 -7.56 -8.55 9.51
N ALA A 9 -7.61 -9.61 10.32
CA ALA A 9 -8.81 -9.94 11.12
C ALA A 9 -9.18 -8.81 12.10
N GLU A 10 -8.25 -7.92 12.45
CA GLU A 10 -8.53 -6.72 13.24
C GLU A 10 -9.33 -5.69 12.44
N ASN A 11 -9.00 -5.47 11.16
CA ASN A 11 -9.79 -4.59 10.29
C ASN A 11 -11.24 -5.08 10.13
N GLN A 12 -11.45 -6.39 10.01
CA GLN A 12 -12.78 -6.97 9.97
C GLN A 12 -13.58 -6.68 11.26
N LYS A 13 -12.93 -6.73 12.43
CA LYS A 13 -13.58 -6.38 13.71
C LYS A 13 -13.94 -4.90 13.78
N LEU A 14 -13.08 -4.02 13.28
CA LEU A 14 -13.33 -2.58 13.23
C LEU A 14 -14.49 -2.21 12.29
N GLN A 15 -14.73 -3.02 11.25
CA GLN A 15 -15.79 -2.84 10.26
C GLN A 15 -17.08 -3.63 10.58
N GLY A 16 -17.32 -3.95 11.86
CA GLY A 16 -18.56 -4.60 12.29
C GLY A 16 -18.67 -6.09 11.93
N GLY A 17 -17.53 -6.76 11.73
CA GLY A 17 -17.45 -8.20 11.46
C GLY A 17 -17.40 -8.57 9.97
N GLN A 18 -17.38 -7.61 9.06
CA GLN A 18 -17.21 -7.83 7.63
C GLN A 18 -16.05 -6.98 7.07
N PHE A 19 -15.44 -7.41 5.96
CA PHE A 19 -14.46 -6.57 5.26
C PHE A 19 -15.15 -5.38 4.58
N ASP A 20 -14.37 -4.35 4.26
CA ASP A 20 -14.87 -3.24 3.46
C ASP A 20 -15.27 -3.73 2.04
N HIS A 21 -16.01 -2.90 1.30
CA HIS A 21 -16.41 -3.19 -0.08
C HIS A 21 -15.18 -3.56 -0.91
N ALA A 22 -15.26 -4.65 -1.69
CA ALA A 22 -14.13 -5.23 -2.44
C ALA A 22 -13.37 -4.20 -3.31
N ASP A 23 -14.10 -3.32 -4.02
CA ASP A 23 -13.51 -2.22 -4.81
C ASP A 23 -12.70 -1.19 -4.00
N ARG A 24 -12.90 -1.11 -2.68
CA ARG A 24 -12.14 -0.21 -1.78
C ARG A 24 -10.96 -0.89 -1.10
N LEU A 25 -10.87 -2.21 -1.17
CA LEU A 25 -9.76 -2.96 -0.59
C LEU A 25 -8.47 -2.72 -1.36
N PHE A 26 -7.35 -2.68 -0.64
CA PHE A 26 -6.03 -2.69 -1.26
C PHE A 26 -5.80 -4.06 -1.93
N ASN A 27 -5.83 -4.07 -3.26
CA ASN A 27 -5.71 -5.29 -4.07
C ASN A 27 -4.74 -5.15 -5.25
N SER A 28 -4.21 -3.95 -5.52
CA SER A 28 -3.33 -3.69 -6.66
C SER A 28 -2.40 -2.53 -6.33
N VAL A 29 -1.09 -2.78 -6.42
CA VAL A 29 -0.06 -1.76 -6.20
C VAL A 29 -0.18 -0.66 -7.27
N ARG A 30 -0.39 -1.07 -8.53
CA ARG A 30 -0.51 -0.14 -9.66
C ARG A 30 -1.69 0.81 -9.48
N ASP A 31 -2.87 0.27 -9.19
CA ASP A 31 -4.09 1.09 -9.14
C ASP A 31 -4.07 2.02 -7.94
N THR A 32 -3.53 1.54 -6.82
CA THR A 32 -3.33 2.34 -5.61
C THR A 32 -2.36 3.49 -5.84
N TRP A 33 -1.24 3.23 -6.54
CA TRP A 33 -0.30 4.27 -6.96
C TRP A 33 -0.94 5.30 -7.89
N LEU A 34 -1.71 4.86 -8.89
CA LEU A 34 -2.37 5.77 -9.84
C LEU A 34 -3.37 6.69 -9.12
N SER A 35 -4.16 6.13 -8.20
CA SER A 35 -5.08 6.90 -7.36
C SER A 35 -4.34 7.95 -6.53
N ALA A 36 -3.30 7.53 -5.80
CA ALA A 36 -2.49 8.42 -4.95
C ALA A 36 -1.73 9.51 -5.75
N ALA A 37 -1.35 9.22 -6.99
CA ALA A 37 -0.71 10.16 -7.91
C ALA A 37 -1.68 11.18 -8.53
N GLY A 38 -2.91 11.26 -8.04
CA GLY A 38 -3.93 12.21 -8.50
C GLY A 38 -4.59 11.84 -9.83
N LYS A 39 -4.35 10.64 -10.36
CA LYS A 39 -5.06 10.16 -11.55
C LYS A 39 -6.41 9.58 -11.13
N GLY A 40 -7.47 10.34 -11.34
CA GLY A 40 -8.87 9.93 -11.10
C GLY A 40 -9.43 10.36 -9.74
N ASN A 41 -8.59 10.58 -8.73
CA ASN A 41 -9.00 11.11 -7.43
C ASN A 41 -7.94 12.04 -6.83
N THR A 42 -8.23 13.34 -6.75
CA THR A 42 -7.30 14.33 -6.18
C THR A 42 -7.31 14.38 -4.65
N SER A 43 -8.23 13.67 -3.99
CA SER A 43 -8.31 13.59 -2.54
C SER A 43 -7.51 12.42 -1.95
N ASP A 44 -6.97 11.55 -2.80
CA ASP A 44 -6.20 10.39 -2.35
C ASP A 44 -4.73 10.75 -2.13
N VAL A 45 -4.36 11.06 -0.90
CA VAL A 45 -3.01 11.48 -0.50
C VAL A 45 -2.34 10.44 0.41
N LYS A 46 -2.38 9.16 -0.02
CA LYS A 46 -1.80 8.05 0.74
C LYS A 46 -0.27 8.03 0.65
N GLU A 47 0.35 7.77 1.78
CA GLU A 47 1.78 7.48 1.93
C GLU A 47 2.00 6.00 2.29
N LEU A 48 3.17 5.47 1.93
CA LEU A 48 3.55 4.10 2.24
C LEU A 48 3.74 3.88 3.75
N ILE A 49 3.53 2.63 4.16
CA ILE A 49 3.79 2.16 5.53
C ILE A 49 5.09 1.33 5.55
N PRO A 50 5.74 1.18 6.73
CA PRO A 50 7.02 0.47 6.85
C PRO A 50 7.04 -0.94 6.25
N GLU A 51 5.92 -1.66 6.31
CA GLU A 51 5.78 -3.04 5.84
C GLU A 51 6.18 -3.22 4.37
N PHE A 52 6.01 -2.19 3.53
CA PHE A 52 6.47 -2.18 2.13
C PHE A 52 7.98 -2.37 1.96
N PHE A 53 8.77 -2.27 3.03
CA PHE A 53 10.23 -2.33 2.99
C PHE A 53 10.83 -3.54 3.71
N TYR A 54 10.02 -4.36 4.39
CA TYR A 54 10.55 -5.52 5.11
C TYR A 54 9.61 -6.73 5.26
N MET A 55 8.30 -6.60 5.02
CA MET A 55 7.33 -7.65 5.30
C MET A 55 6.60 -8.07 4.01
N PRO A 56 6.99 -9.15 3.32
CA PRO A 56 6.26 -9.59 2.12
C PRO A 56 4.85 -10.12 2.41
N GLU A 57 4.61 -10.60 3.63
CA GLU A 57 3.39 -11.31 4.01
C GLU A 57 2.13 -10.43 3.97
N PHE A 58 2.22 -9.10 4.11
CA PHE A 58 1.02 -8.24 4.04
C PHE A 58 0.42 -8.13 2.63
N LEU A 59 1.14 -8.61 1.61
CA LEU A 59 0.70 -8.63 0.21
C LEU A 59 -0.03 -9.94 -0.15
N GLU A 60 -0.04 -10.91 0.76
CA GLU A 60 -0.57 -12.25 0.54
C GLU A 60 -1.78 -12.51 1.45
N ASN A 61 -2.84 -13.10 0.90
CA ASN A 61 -3.99 -13.57 1.67
C ASN A 61 -3.68 -14.94 2.29
N GLN A 62 -2.70 -14.99 3.20
CA GLN A 62 -2.21 -16.23 3.79
C GLN A 62 -3.27 -17.00 4.61
N PHE A 63 -4.32 -16.32 5.05
CA PHE A 63 -5.41 -16.89 5.84
C PHE A 63 -6.62 -17.32 5.01
N ASN A 64 -6.54 -17.23 3.68
CA ASN A 64 -7.64 -17.55 2.76
C ASN A 64 -8.95 -16.82 3.11
N LEU A 65 -8.83 -15.54 3.47
CA LEU A 65 -9.96 -14.69 3.83
C LEU A 65 -10.88 -14.50 2.62
N ASP A 66 -12.19 -14.46 2.85
CA ASP A 66 -13.16 -14.03 1.83
C ASP A 66 -13.18 -12.50 1.78
N LEU A 67 -12.48 -11.95 0.79
CA LEU A 67 -12.32 -10.51 0.57
C LEU A 67 -13.38 -9.96 -0.38
N GLY A 68 -14.32 -10.79 -0.83
CA GLY A 68 -15.39 -10.43 -1.74
C GLY A 68 -14.98 -10.32 -3.21
N GLU A 69 -15.90 -9.78 -3.99
CA GLU A 69 -15.81 -9.64 -5.44
C GLU A 69 -16.05 -8.17 -5.82
N LYS A 70 -15.19 -7.63 -6.68
CA LYS A 70 -15.31 -6.27 -7.22
C LYS A 70 -16.54 -6.18 -8.12
N GLN A 71 -17.00 -4.95 -8.38
CA GLN A 71 -18.08 -4.71 -9.35
C GLN A 71 -17.77 -5.22 -10.77
N SER A 72 -16.48 -5.38 -11.10
CA SER A 72 -16.03 -5.98 -12.36
C SER A 72 -16.26 -7.49 -12.45
N GLY A 73 -16.65 -8.16 -11.36
CA GLY A 73 -16.72 -9.62 -11.23
C GLY A 73 -15.38 -10.28 -10.86
N GLU A 74 -14.34 -9.49 -10.61
CA GLU A 74 -13.04 -10.01 -10.19
C GLU A 74 -13.02 -10.25 -8.67
N LYS A 75 -12.66 -11.47 -8.26
CA LYS A 75 -12.47 -11.79 -6.84
C LYS A 75 -11.22 -11.13 -6.29
N VAL A 76 -11.32 -10.58 -5.08
CA VAL A 76 -10.17 -10.03 -4.38
C VAL A 76 -9.42 -11.16 -3.67
N TRP A 77 -8.10 -11.19 -3.84
CA TRP A 77 -7.21 -12.18 -3.25
C TRP A 77 -5.87 -11.52 -2.85
N ASP A 78 -4.75 -12.16 -3.17
CA ASP A 78 -3.41 -11.60 -3.09
C ASP A 78 -3.33 -10.26 -3.84
N VAL A 79 -2.46 -9.38 -3.35
CA VAL A 79 -2.24 -8.07 -3.96
C VAL A 79 -1.56 -8.25 -5.32
N ILE A 80 -2.14 -7.64 -6.36
CA ILE A 80 -1.58 -7.63 -7.70
C ILE A 80 -0.29 -6.80 -7.72
N LEU A 81 0.82 -7.48 -7.98
CA LEU A 81 2.17 -6.90 -8.02
C LEU A 81 2.56 -6.44 -9.43
N PRO A 82 3.49 -5.49 -9.56
CA PRO A 82 4.04 -5.11 -10.86
C PRO A 82 4.74 -6.29 -11.58
N PRO A 83 4.76 -6.32 -12.93
CA PRO A 83 5.35 -7.43 -13.70
C PRO A 83 6.82 -7.71 -13.38
N TRP A 84 7.60 -6.70 -13.01
CA TRP A 84 9.02 -6.85 -12.66
C TRP A 84 9.24 -7.68 -11.39
N ALA A 85 8.24 -7.80 -10.51
CA ALA A 85 8.30 -8.63 -9.32
C ALA A 85 8.06 -10.13 -9.62
N LYS A 86 7.65 -10.48 -10.85
CA LYS A 86 7.49 -11.88 -11.32
C LYS A 86 6.61 -12.74 -10.41
N GLY A 87 5.60 -12.14 -9.79
CA GLY A 87 4.72 -12.83 -8.84
C GLY A 87 5.34 -13.15 -7.47
N SER A 88 6.50 -12.55 -7.13
CA SER A 88 7.16 -12.74 -5.84
C SER A 88 7.01 -11.50 -4.96
N CYS A 89 6.28 -11.63 -3.85
CA CYS A 89 6.21 -10.60 -2.80
C CYS A 89 7.60 -10.28 -2.23
N ARG A 90 8.46 -11.30 -2.08
CA ARG A 90 9.84 -11.11 -1.60
C ARG A 90 10.69 -10.28 -2.55
N GLU A 91 10.60 -10.52 -3.86
CA GLU A 91 11.29 -9.69 -4.86
C GLU A 91 10.79 -8.24 -4.82
N PHE A 92 9.46 -8.05 -4.70
CA PHE A 92 8.85 -6.74 -4.57
C PHE A 92 9.37 -5.95 -3.35
N ILE A 93 9.45 -6.60 -2.19
CA ILE A 93 9.99 -6.00 -0.96
C ILE A 93 11.50 -5.75 -1.07
N SER A 94 12.26 -6.69 -1.64
CA SER A 94 13.71 -6.52 -1.84
C SER A 94 13.99 -5.26 -2.66
N LYS A 95 13.26 -5.08 -3.77
CA LYS A 95 13.41 -3.91 -4.64
C LYS A 95 12.98 -2.61 -3.96
N HIS A 96 11.93 -2.62 -3.14
CA HIS A 96 11.55 -1.45 -2.34
C HIS A 96 12.63 -1.08 -1.33
N ARG A 97 13.21 -2.07 -0.65
CA ARG A 97 14.32 -1.84 0.29
C ARG A 97 15.57 -1.31 -0.41
N GLU A 98 15.95 -1.93 -1.52
CA GLU A 98 17.07 -1.45 -2.37
C GLU A 98 16.86 0.01 -2.81
N ALA A 99 15.63 0.39 -3.17
CA ALA A 99 15.31 1.76 -3.53
C ALA A 99 15.38 2.72 -2.34
N LEU A 100 14.84 2.32 -1.17
CA LEU A 100 14.87 3.13 0.05
C LEU A 100 16.31 3.42 0.53
N GLU A 101 17.20 2.43 0.40
CA GLU A 101 18.60 2.52 0.82
C GLU A 101 19.54 3.08 -0.29
N SER A 102 18.98 3.54 -1.41
CA SER A 102 19.77 4.07 -2.53
C SER A 102 20.39 5.44 -2.21
N ASP A 103 21.46 5.79 -2.92
CA ASP A 103 22.08 7.13 -2.83
C ASP A 103 21.06 8.24 -3.12
N PHE A 104 20.21 8.05 -4.14
CA PHE A 104 19.17 9.02 -4.49
C PHE A 104 18.22 9.29 -3.31
N VAL A 105 17.72 8.25 -2.65
CA VAL A 105 16.85 8.45 -1.48
C VAL A 105 17.66 9.02 -0.31
N SER A 106 18.85 8.53 -0.03
CA SER A 106 19.72 9.03 1.03
C SER A 106 19.99 10.54 0.93
N GLU A 107 20.26 11.03 -0.29
CA GLU A 107 20.52 12.44 -0.57
C GLU A 107 19.26 13.31 -0.42
N ASN A 108 18.05 12.75 -0.58
CA ASN A 108 16.81 13.52 -0.68
C ASN A 108 15.82 13.29 0.47
N LEU A 109 15.99 12.24 1.28
CA LEU A 109 15.03 11.82 2.30
C LEU A 109 14.75 12.91 3.34
N HIS A 110 15.76 13.73 3.64
CA HIS A 110 15.62 14.85 4.57
C HIS A 110 14.55 15.87 4.12
N HIS A 111 14.31 16.03 2.81
CA HIS A 111 13.21 16.87 2.31
C HIS A 111 11.83 16.31 2.67
N TRP A 112 11.65 14.99 2.64
CA TRP A 112 10.42 14.36 3.10
C TRP A 112 10.26 14.48 4.62
N ILE A 113 11.35 14.32 5.38
CA ILE A 113 11.35 14.56 6.85
C ILE A 113 10.93 16.00 7.16
N ASP A 114 11.42 16.99 6.41
CA ASP A 114 11.03 18.38 6.58
C ASP A 114 9.52 18.63 6.39
N LEU A 115 8.90 17.88 5.45
CA LEU A 115 7.46 17.96 5.18
C LEU A 115 6.64 17.31 6.29
N ILE A 116 7.05 16.12 6.76
CA ILE A 116 6.25 15.33 7.71
C ILE A 116 6.47 15.78 9.16
N PHE A 117 7.72 16.03 9.55
CA PHE A 117 8.13 16.30 10.94
C PHE A 117 8.86 17.63 11.13
N GLY A 118 9.39 18.22 10.06
CA GLY A 118 10.20 19.42 10.13
C GLY A 118 9.43 20.71 9.89
N TYR A 119 10.17 21.74 9.48
CA TYR A 119 9.68 23.11 9.43
C TYR A 119 8.64 23.36 8.33
N LYS A 120 8.61 22.52 7.28
CA LYS A 120 7.65 22.64 6.15
C LYS A 120 6.29 22.02 6.45
N GLN A 121 6.11 21.38 7.62
CA GLN A 121 4.82 20.81 8.03
C GLN A 121 3.70 21.88 8.11
N ARG A 122 4.06 23.14 8.38
CA ARG A 122 3.13 24.26 8.47
C ARG A 122 3.44 25.24 7.35
N GLY A 123 2.41 25.75 6.67
CA GLY A 123 2.55 26.65 5.52
C GLY A 123 2.99 28.09 5.87
N LYS A 124 4.04 28.24 6.68
CA LYS A 124 4.68 29.52 7.00
C LYS A 124 5.99 29.69 6.25
#